data_AF-A0A9P4LQH0-F1
#
_entry.id   AF-A0A9P4LQH0-F1
#
_cell.length_a   1.000
_cell.length_b   1.000
_cell.length_c   1.000
_cell.angle_alpha   90.00
_cell.angle_beta   90.00
_cell.angle_gamma   90.00
#
_symmetry.space_group_name_H-M   'P 1'
#
loop_
_entity.id
_entity.type
_entity.pdbx_description
1 polymer ?
#
loop_
_entity_poly.entity_id
_entity_poly.type
_entity_poly.pdbx_seq_one_letter_code
_entity_poly.pdbx_strand_id
1 'polypeptide(L)'
;MRFLLPTLLSLSAITTAQLTYNVTQAFQPGNWKKYHCLDNDNLSTWLPSCLHECQANANAKDGCVPDDFTCHCINYTVYSDLIEPCAFPPALNGTGTCTLAELGAARPVINDMCNFFNATLYADYRRCPQELSKRKTFEIVRSEEVIVSW
;
A
#
# COMPACT_ATOMS: atom_id res chain seq x y z
N MET A 1 51.69 15.38 13.72
CA MET A 1 50.63 14.36 13.62
C MET A 1 49.51 14.91 12.76
N ARG A 2 49.28 14.34 11.58
CA ARG A 2 48.13 14.64 10.71
C ARG A 2 46.96 13.78 11.17
N PHE A 3 45.88 14.39 11.64
CA PHE A 3 44.60 13.70 11.78
C PHE A 3 43.81 13.90 10.49
N LEU A 4 43.70 12.83 9.70
CA LEU A 4 42.74 12.73 8.61
C LEU A 4 41.43 12.22 9.23
N LEU A 5 40.42 13.08 9.30
CA LEU A 5 39.03 12.67 9.54
C LEU A 5 38.42 12.26 8.19
N PRO A 6 38.01 10.99 7.98
CA PRO A 6 37.20 10.66 6.83
C PRO A 6 35.77 11.12 7.13
N THR A 7 35.30 12.12 6.39
CA THR A 7 33.88 12.44 6.27
C THR A 7 33.14 11.24 5.67
N LEU A 8 32.41 10.51 6.50
CA LEU A 8 31.43 9.52 6.06
C LEU A 8 30.25 10.27 5.44
N LEU A 9 30.20 10.32 4.11
CA LEU A 9 28.99 10.66 3.36
C LEU A 9 28.00 9.50 3.57
N SER A 10 27.07 9.66 4.52
CA SER A 10 25.86 8.85 4.57
C SER A 10 25.04 9.14 3.31
N LEU A 11 25.20 8.33 2.27
CA LEU A 11 24.18 8.24 1.23
C LEU A 11 22.92 7.71 1.91
N SER A 12 22.01 8.62 2.23
CA SER A 12 20.60 8.29 2.43
C SER A 12 20.11 7.69 1.11
N ALA A 13 20.12 6.36 1.03
CA ALA A 13 19.36 5.65 0.04
C ALA A 13 17.92 6.08 0.23
N ILE A 14 17.44 6.94 -0.67
CA ILE A 14 16.02 7.23 -0.78
C ILE A 14 15.42 5.89 -1.19
N THR A 15 14.85 5.16 -0.24
CA THR A 15 14.06 3.97 -0.53
C THR A 15 12.81 4.46 -1.26
N THR A 16 12.91 4.70 -2.56
CA THR A 16 11.72 4.82 -3.41
C THR A 16 11.00 3.49 -3.29
N ALA A 17 9.71 3.50 -2.95
CA ALA A 17 8.92 2.29 -3.03
C ALA A 17 9.05 1.77 -4.47
N GLN A 18 9.33 0.49 -4.62
CA GLN A 18 9.44 -0.10 -5.94
C GLN A 18 8.07 -0.63 -6.32
N LEU A 19 7.46 -0.09 -7.38
CA LEU A 19 6.19 -0.59 -7.88
C LEU A 19 6.39 -2.01 -8.44
N THR A 20 5.98 -3.00 -7.65
CA THR A 20 6.17 -4.41 -7.99
C THR A 20 4.82 -5.10 -8.13
N TYR A 21 4.62 -5.83 -9.23
CA TYR A 21 3.45 -6.68 -9.41
C TYR A 21 3.73 -7.89 -10.31
N ASN A 22 2.93 -8.92 -10.12
CA ASN A 22 2.85 -10.11 -10.95
C ASN A 22 1.57 -10.08 -11.79
N VAL A 23 1.74 -10.04 -13.11
CA VAL A 23 0.63 -9.92 -14.06
C VAL A 23 -0.22 -11.19 -14.05
N THR A 24 0.38 -12.38 -14.05
CA THR A 24 -0.37 -13.65 -14.04
C THR A 24 -1.23 -13.79 -12.79
N GLN A 25 -0.73 -13.38 -11.63
CA GLN A 25 -1.50 -13.34 -10.38
C GLN A 25 -2.61 -12.29 -10.46
N ALA A 26 -2.32 -11.08 -10.94
CA ALA A 26 -3.30 -10.01 -11.03
C ALA A 26 -4.50 -10.41 -11.90
N PHE A 27 -4.24 -11.02 -13.05
CA PHE A 27 -5.25 -11.43 -14.01
C PHE A 27 -5.80 -12.85 -13.80
N GLN A 28 -5.59 -13.46 -12.62
CA GLN A 28 -6.26 -14.73 -12.29
C GLN A 28 -7.78 -14.59 -12.41
N PRO A 29 -8.48 -15.65 -12.88
CA PRO A 29 -9.94 -15.63 -13.01
C PRO A 29 -10.63 -15.22 -11.70
N GLY A 30 -11.54 -14.25 -11.80
CA GLY A 30 -12.32 -13.75 -10.66
C GLY A 30 -11.76 -12.50 -9.99
N ASN A 31 -10.46 -12.18 -10.12
CA ASN A 31 -9.87 -10.99 -9.50
C ASN A 31 -10.52 -9.69 -9.97
N TRP A 32 -10.80 -9.58 -11.27
CA TRP A 32 -11.50 -8.40 -11.79
C TRP A 32 -12.84 -8.20 -11.11
N LYS A 33 -13.65 -9.25 -10.98
CA LYS A 33 -14.95 -9.17 -10.27
C LYS A 33 -14.76 -8.86 -8.78
N LYS A 34 -13.73 -9.42 -8.16
CA LYS A 34 -13.45 -9.27 -6.72
C LYS A 34 -13.10 -7.82 -6.35
N TYR A 35 -12.31 -7.16 -7.19
CA TYR A 35 -11.74 -5.85 -6.87
C TYR A 35 -12.42 -4.67 -7.59
N HIS A 36 -13.23 -4.94 -8.63
CA HIS A 36 -13.95 -3.91 -9.36
C HIS A 36 -14.80 -3.03 -8.45
N CYS A 37 -14.49 -1.73 -8.45
CA CYS A 37 -15.13 -0.73 -7.61
C CYS A 37 -15.06 -1.05 -6.11
N LEU A 38 -13.98 -1.69 -5.64
CA LEU A 38 -13.74 -1.90 -4.23
C LEU A 38 -13.74 -0.56 -3.47
N ASP A 39 -14.33 -0.56 -2.28
CA ASP A 39 -14.38 0.56 -1.35
C ASP A 39 -13.95 0.09 0.07
N ASN A 40 -13.83 1.05 0.98
CA ASN A 40 -13.45 0.75 2.36
C ASN A 40 -14.43 -0.15 3.08
N ASP A 41 -15.74 0.02 2.86
CA ASP A 41 -16.76 -0.78 3.52
C ASP A 41 -16.58 -2.27 3.17
N ASN A 42 -16.37 -2.57 1.89
CA ASN A 42 -16.12 -3.93 1.42
C ASN A 42 -14.77 -4.46 1.89
N LEU A 43 -13.68 -3.70 1.77
CA LEU A 43 -12.35 -4.14 2.23
C LEU A 43 -12.36 -4.45 3.73
N SER A 44 -13.03 -3.64 4.54
CA SER A 44 -13.13 -3.83 5.99
C SER A 44 -13.72 -5.19 6.35
N THR A 45 -14.65 -5.72 5.54
CA THR A 45 -15.23 -7.06 5.77
C THR A 45 -14.23 -8.20 5.58
N TRP A 46 -13.11 -7.95 4.90
CA TRP A 46 -12.06 -8.95 4.64
C TRP A 46 -10.92 -8.89 5.67
N LEU A 47 -10.90 -7.84 6.51
CA LEU A 47 -9.83 -7.57 7.45
C LEU A 47 -10.26 -7.80 8.90
N PRO A 48 -9.34 -8.22 9.77
CA PRO A 48 -9.56 -8.23 11.22
C PRO A 48 -10.01 -6.86 11.73
N SER A 49 -10.93 -6.84 12.68
CA SER A 49 -11.47 -5.60 13.26
C SER A 49 -10.41 -4.72 13.91
N CYS A 50 -9.31 -5.30 14.40
CA CYS A 50 -8.18 -4.55 14.95
C CYS A 50 -7.56 -3.56 13.94
N LEU A 51 -7.73 -3.78 12.63
CA LEU A 51 -7.19 -2.93 11.57
C LEU A 51 -8.13 -1.82 11.12
N HIS A 52 -9.43 -1.91 11.40
CA HIS A 52 -10.44 -1.06 10.76
C HIS A 52 -10.19 0.44 11.00
N GLU A 53 -9.97 0.84 12.25
CA GLU A 53 -9.67 2.24 12.59
C GLU A 53 -8.32 2.69 12.03
N CYS A 54 -7.30 1.83 12.10
CA CYS A 54 -5.97 2.15 11.59
C CYS A 54 -5.96 2.35 10.07
N GLN A 55 -6.66 1.49 9.33
CA GLN A 55 -6.86 1.62 7.90
C GLN A 55 -7.59 2.91 7.57
N ALA A 56 -8.74 3.17 8.21
CA ALA A 56 -9.53 4.38 7.94
C ALA A 56 -8.70 5.65 8.19
N ASN A 57 -7.94 5.68 9.28
CA ASN A 57 -7.07 6.80 9.63
C ASN A 57 -5.88 6.94 8.65
N ALA A 58 -5.29 5.85 8.19
CA ALA A 58 -4.21 5.87 7.21
C ALA A 58 -4.72 6.38 5.86
N ASN A 59 -5.86 5.86 5.38
CA ASN A 59 -6.51 6.28 4.15
C ASN A 59 -6.84 7.79 4.14
N ALA A 60 -7.20 8.35 5.29
CA ALA A 60 -7.50 9.77 5.41
C ALA A 60 -6.24 10.67 5.42
N LYS A 61 -5.04 10.12 5.63
CA LYS A 61 -3.81 10.88 5.90
C LYS A 61 -2.71 10.69 4.88
N ASP A 62 -2.75 9.63 4.10
CA ASP A 62 -1.69 9.33 3.13
C ASP A 62 -1.73 10.27 1.90
N GLY A 63 -2.79 11.07 1.76
CA GLY A 63 -2.98 12.07 0.70
C GLY A 63 -3.62 11.52 -0.57
N CYS A 64 -4.13 10.30 -0.53
CA CYS A 64 -5.04 9.74 -1.53
C CYS A 64 -6.50 9.96 -1.10
N VAL A 65 -7.43 9.83 -2.05
CA VAL A 65 -8.88 9.72 -1.77
C VAL A 65 -9.14 8.40 -1.05
N PRO A 66 -9.98 8.34 0.01
CA PRO A 66 -10.07 7.16 0.87
C PRO A 66 -10.40 5.84 0.18
N ASP A 67 -11.21 5.82 -0.88
CA ASP A 67 -11.59 4.60 -1.61
C ASP A 67 -10.71 4.35 -2.86
N ASP A 68 -9.60 5.08 -3.01
CA ASP A 68 -8.65 4.93 -4.12
C ASP A 68 -7.50 4.00 -3.75
N PHE A 69 -7.77 2.69 -3.78
CA PHE A 69 -6.79 1.65 -3.48
C PHE A 69 -5.65 1.58 -4.51
N THR A 70 -5.86 2.06 -5.75
CA THR A 70 -4.73 2.24 -6.68
C THR A 70 -3.72 3.22 -6.12
N CYS A 71 -4.17 4.38 -5.62
CA CYS A 71 -3.27 5.36 -5.01
C CYS A 71 -2.65 4.83 -3.72
N HIS A 72 -3.45 4.26 -2.80
CA HIS A 72 -2.93 3.76 -1.52
C HIS A 72 -1.86 2.68 -1.70
N CYS A 73 -2.07 1.73 -2.62
CA CYS A 73 -1.11 0.64 -2.88
C CYS A 73 0.19 1.10 -3.55
N ILE A 74 0.13 2.10 -4.43
CA ILE A 74 1.32 2.70 -5.04
C ILE A 74 2.05 3.60 -4.03
N ASN A 75 1.31 4.30 -3.17
CA ASN A 75 1.82 5.16 -2.11
C ASN A 75 2.29 4.35 -0.88
N TYR A 76 2.76 3.12 -1.08
CA TYR A 76 2.99 2.11 -0.04
C TYR A 76 3.84 2.63 1.12
N THR A 77 4.98 3.28 0.86
CA THR A 77 5.85 3.76 1.95
C THR A 77 5.13 4.74 2.85
N VAL A 78 4.44 5.73 2.27
CA VAL A 78 3.66 6.70 3.06
C VAL A 78 2.53 6.01 3.79
N TYR A 79 1.87 5.04 3.15
CA TYR A 79 0.79 4.28 3.76
C TYR A 79 1.26 3.44 4.95
N SER A 80 2.36 2.69 4.79
CA SER A 80 3.01 1.89 5.82
C SER A 80 3.43 2.73 7.02
N ASP A 81 4.03 3.90 6.79
CA ASP A 81 4.43 4.83 7.85
C ASP A 81 3.23 5.31 8.70
N LEU A 82 2.02 5.24 8.16
CA LEU A 82 0.78 5.62 8.86
C LEU A 82 0.09 4.43 9.53
N ILE A 83 -0.06 3.30 8.82
CA ILE A 83 -0.82 2.16 9.32
C ILE A 83 -0.02 1.30 10.30
N GLU A 84 1.27 1.10 10.07
CA GLU A 84 2.09 0.17 10.87
C GLU A 84 2.20 0.61 12.33
N PRO A 85 2.51 1.89 12.65
CA PRO A 85 2.55 2.33 14.06
C PRO A 85 1.21 2.21 14.79
N CYS A 86 0.09 2.31 14.05
CA CYS A 86 -1.26 2.16 14.59
C CYS A 86 -1.65 0.70 14.79
N ALA A 87 -1.34 -0.16 13.82
CA ALA A 87 -1.79 -1.55 13.81
C ALA A 87 -0.85 -2.46 14.62
N PHE A 88 0.46 -2.26 14.50
CA PHE A 88 1.45 -3.20 15.01
C PHE A 88 1.50 -3.19 16.54
N PRO A 89 1.64 -4.36 17.17
CA PRO A 89 1.84 -4.44 18.61
C PRO A 89 3.22 -3.88 19.00
N PRO A 90 3.47 -3.61 20.29
CA PRO A 90 4.77 -3.13 20.77
C PRO A 90 5.96 -4.01 20.37
N ALA A 91 5.74 -5.33 20.23
CA ALA A 91 6.76 -6.28 19.78
C ALA A 91 7.25 -6.02 18.33
N LEU A 92 6.48 -5.28 17.54
CA LEU A 92 6.81 -4.84 16.19
C LEU A 92 7.00 -3.31 16.12
N ASN A 93 7.35 -2.68 17.23
CA ASN A 93 7.60 -1.24 17.32
C ASN A 93 6.38 -0.34 16.99
N GLY A 94 5.17 -0.86 17.19
CA GLY A 94 3.93 -0.09 17.08
C GLY A 94 3.26 0.19 18.43
N THR A 95 2.09 0.82 18.37
CA THR A 95 1.24 1.17 19.52
C THR A 95 -0.11 0.46 19.51
N GLY A 96 -0.33 -0.37 18.49
CA GLY A 96 -1.57 -1.09 18.24
C GLY A 96 -1.77 -2.32 19.09
N THR A 97 -2.94 -2.93 18.92
CA THR A 97 -3.35 -4.15 19.62
C THR A 97 -3.56 -5.34 18.70
N CYS A 98 -3.31 -5.21 17.38
CA CYS A 98 -3.40 -6.36 16.49
C CYS A 98 -2.39 -7.43 16.90
N THR A 99 -2.84 -8.67 16.91
CA THR A 99 -1.98 -9.83 17.12
C THR A 99 -1.22 -10.17 15.85
N LEU A 100 -0.10 -10.89 15.98
CA LEU A 100 0.63 -11.43 14.82
C LEU A 100 -0.24 -12.34 13.95
N ALA A 101 -1.21 -13.04 14.54
CA ALA A 101 -2.14 -13.89 13.81
C ALA A 101 -3.10 -13.07 12.94
N GLU A 102 -3.65 -11.97 13.47
CA GLU A 102 -4.51 -11.05 12.71
C GLU A 102 -3.74 -10.36 11.59
N LEU A 103 -2.53 -9.85 11.88
CA LEU A 103 -1.65 -9.27 10.87
C LEU A 103 -1.28 -10.30 9.79
N GLY A 104 -1.03 -11.55 10.18
CA GLY A 104 -0.78 -12.67 9.28
C GLY A 104 -1.96 -13.01 8.38
N ALA A 105 -3.20 -12.87 8.87
CA ALA A 105 -4.41 -13.07 8.09
C ALA A 105 -4.68 -11.91 7.12
N ALA A 106 -4.37 -10.67 7.52
CA ALA A 106 -4.57 -9.48 6.70
C ALA A 106 -3.56 -9.36 5.55
N ARG A 107 -2.29 -9.72 5.81
CA ARG A 107 -1.19 -9.61 4.84
C ARG A 107 -1.49 -10.17 3.44
N PRO A 108 -1.97 -11.42 3.28
CA PRO A 108 -2.28 -11.94 1.94
C PRO A 108 -3.42 -11.18 1.25
N VAL A 109 -4.43 -10.71 1.99
CA VAL A 109 -5.54 -9.90 1.44
C VAL A 109 -5.01 -8.60 0.84
N ILE A 110 -4.20 -7.86 1.60
CA ILE A 110 -3.61 -6.60 1.15
C ILE A 110 -2.62 -6.81 0.01
N ASN A 111 -1.77 -7.84 0.10
CA ASN A 111 -0.81 -8.14 -0.95
C ASN A 111 -1.49 -8.50 -2.28
N ASP A 112 -2.52 -9.35 -2.26
CA ASP A 112 -3.26 -9.71 -3.47
C ASP A 112 -4.00 -8.51 -4.07
N MET A 113 -4.62 -7.68 -3.21
CA MET A 113 -5.31 -6.45 -3.60
C MET A 113 -4.34 -5.46 -4.25
N CYS A 114 -3.21 -5.18 -3.59
CA CYS A 114 -2.23 -4.24 -4.11
C CYS A 114 -1.51 -4.78 -5.35
N ASN A 115 -1.26 -6.09 -5.45
CA ASN A 115 -0.78 -6.68 -6.69
C ASN A 115 -1.73 -6.42 -7.86
N PHE A 116 -3.04 -6.59 -7.64
CA PHE A 116 -4.06 -6.32 -8.64
C PHE A 116 -4.12 -4.84 -9.04
N PHE A 117 -4.20 -3.91 -8.07
CA PHE A 117 -4.30 -2.49 -8.39
C PHE A 117 -3.01 -1.90 -8.96
N ASN A 118 -1.84 -2.40 -8.56
CA ASN A 118 -0.56 -2.01 -9.17
C ASN A 118 -0.47 -2.45 -10.63
N ALA A 119 -1.01 -3.63 -10.96
CA ALA A 119 -1.02 -4.15 -12.34
C ALA A 119 -2.08 -3.47 -13.23
N THR A 120 -3.23 -3.11 -12.67
CA THR A 120 -4.38 -2.61 -13.45
C THR A 120 -4.53 -1.10 -13.41
N LEU A 121 -3.91 -0.42 -12.44
CA LEU A 121 -4.09 1.00 -12.17
C LEU A 121 -5.59 1.34 -12.14
N TYR A 122 -5.97 2.45 -12.80
CA TYR A 122 -7.35 2.88 -12.91
C TYR A 122 -8.18 2.16 -13.98
N ALA A 123 -7.67 1.10 -14.61
CA ALA A 123 -8.47 0.32 -15.56
C ALA A 123 -9.65 -0.37 -14.86
N ASP A 124 -9.45 -0.81 -13.62
CA ASP A 124 -10.48 -1.45 -12.81
C ASP A 124 -11.53 -0.44 -12.29
N TYR A 125 -11.16 0.82 -12.06
CA TYR A 125 -12.11 1.85 -11.64
C TYR A 125 -13.04 2.39 -12.76
N ARG A 126 -12.97 1.85 -13.98
CA ARG A 126 -13.81 2.33 -15.08
C ARG A 126 -15.29 2.12 -14.78
N ARG A 127 -16.05 3.21 -14.76
CA ARG A 127 -17.50 3.26 -14.44
C ARG A 127 -17.84 3.01 -12.97
N CYS A 128 -16.84 3.12 -12.10
CA CYS A 128 -17.05 3.15 -10.65
C CYS A 128 -17.38 4.58 -10.19
N PRO A 129 -18.16 4.75 -9.11
CA PRO A 129 -18.52 6.06 -8.56
C PRO A 129 -17.38 6.77 -7.81
N GLN A 130 -16.32 6.04 -7.43
CA GLN A 130 -15.22 6.53 -6.61
C GLN A 130 -14.50 7.72 -7.28
N GLU A 131 -14.21 8.74 -6.48
CA GLU A 131 -13.22 9.77 -6.84
C GLU A 131 -11.82 9.16 -6.84
N LEU A 132 -10.93 9.68 -7.70
CA LEU A 132 -9.61 9.10 -7.94
C LEU A 132 -8.50 10.15 -7.85
N SER A 133 -7.42 9.81 -7.18
CA SER A 133 -6.21 10.59 -6.90
C SER A 133 -5.23 10.62 -8.07
N LYS A 134 -5.73 10.69 -9.30
CA LYS A 134 -4.98 10.42 -10.53
C LYS A 134 -3.64 11.13 -10.61
N ARG A 135 -3.62 12.42 -10.25
CA ARG A 135 -2.40 13.24 -10.30
C ARG A 135 -1.29 12.65 -9.43
N LYS A 136 -1.59 12.38 -8.15
CA LYS A 136 -0.62 11.82 -7.20
C LYS A 136 -0.14 10.44 -7.65
N THR A 137 -1.07 9.57 -8.00
CA THR A 137 -0.76 8.21 -8.48
C THR A 137 0.19 8.23 -9.66
N PHE A 138 -0.10 9.01 -10.71
CA PHE A 138 0.77 9.07 -11.89
C PHE A 138 2.07 9.83 -11.65
N GLU A 139 2.11 10.77 -10.70
CA GLU A 139 3.37 11.39 -10.25
C GLU A 139 4.29 10.33 -9.62
N ILE A 140 3.77 9.47 -8.74
CA ILE A 140 4.52 8.38 -8.10
C ILE A 140 4.99 7.36 -9.15
N VAL A 141 4.07 6.84 -10.00
CA VAL A 141 4.40 5.87 -11.05
C VAL A 141 5.49 6.38 -11.99
N ARG A 142 5.50 7.69 -12.29
CA ARG A 142 6.53 8.30 -13.14
C ARG A 142 7.90 8.39 -12.46
N SER A 143 7.93 8.47 -11.13
CA SER A 143 9.16 8.65 -10.35
C SER A 143 9.77 7.35 -9.81
N GLU A 144 9.05 6.25 -9.85
CA GLU A 144 9.47 4.97 -9.28
C GLU A 144 9.92 3.97 -10.35
N GLU A 145 10.85 3.10 -9.98
CA GLU A 145 11.19 1.92 -10.79
C GLU A 145 10.04 0.91 -10.74
N VAL A 146 9.68 0.35 -11.90
CA VAL A 146 8.60 -0.64 -12.02
C VAL A 146 9.21 -2.02 -12.27
N ILE A 147 8.96 -2.97 -11.36
CA ILE A 147 9.24 -4.39 -11.58
C ILE A 147 7.96 -5.10 -11.97
N VAL A 148 7.98 -5.69 -13.16
CA VAL A 148 6.90 -6.53 -13.67
C VAL A 148 7.38 -7.97 -13.71
N SER A 149 6.65 -8.85 -13.03
CA SER A 149 6.82 -10.30 -13.12
C SER A 149 5.61 -10.95 -13.80
N TRP A 150 5.82 -12.15 -14.31
CA TRP A 150 4.82 -12.95 -15.03
C TRP A 150 4.67 -14.30 -14.34
#